data_AF-A0AAN8P8T5-F1
#
_entry.id   AF-A0AAN8P8T5-F1
#
_cell.length_a   1.000
_cell.length_b   1.000
_cell.length_c   1.000
_cell.angle_alpha   90.00
_cell.angle_beta   90.00
_cell.angle_gamma   90.00
#
_symmetry.space_group_name_H-M   'P 1'
#
loop_
_entity.id
_entity.type
_entity.pdbx_description
1 polymer ?
#
loop_
_entity_poly.entity_id
_entity_poly.type
_entity_poly.pdbx_seq_one_letter_code
_entity_poly.pdbx_strand_id
1 'polypeptide(L)'
;MKATGLVIAAASVAGASAHAIFQKLAVNGVDQGTSCIRLPQGPSANFPVTLVSSNDIRCNVGGSTGVSGVCSVPAGGTITVEMHPTYAAADQSCSVEAIGGAHHGPVQVYLQKVADATTADGSGPWFKIYAEGLISGYNAGYWATDRMNDNCGKVNVVIPAGLAPGNYLVRAEVIALHAAFQTNGAQFYITCYQINVTGGGSATPSGVLLPGAYSPTDPGIYWDLYRSFSSYPLPGPTVYSGGGSPASSSTTVRTTTATTTARTTTPSSTTRATTTPSTTRATTTATTTARVTTTSSTTTTGGTTGISAPLWGQCGGLGWTGPTNCASGKCVSTNVYYSQCQP
;
A
#
# COMPACT_ATOMS: atom_id res chain seq x y z
N MET A 1 35.97 2.87 -46.25
CA MET A 1 35.79 3.61 -44.98
C MET A 1 34.69 2.93 -44.20
N LYS A 2 34.98 2.42 -43.00
CA LYS A 2 34.05 1.61 -42.19
C LYS A 2 33.05 2.55 -41.50
N ALA A 3 31.75 2.32 -41.70
CA ALA A 3 30.69 3.04 -41.01
C ALA A 3 30.43 2.37 -39.66
N THR A 4 30.77 3.07 -38.57
CA THR A 4 30.53 2.62 -37.20
C THR A 4 29.14 3.10 -36.79
N GLY A 5 28.17 2.20 -36.74
CA GLY A 5 26.81 2.49 -36.28
C GLY A 5 26.75 2.59 -34.76
N LEU A 6 26.30 3.75 -34.25
CA LEU A 6 26.05 4.00 -32.84
C LEU A 6 24.68 3.41 -32.46
N VAL A 7 24.65 2.33 -31.67
CA VAL A 7 23.41 1.78 -31.10
C VAL A 7 23.09 2.59 -29.84
N ILE A 8 22.04 3.41 -29.90
CA ILE A 8 21.49 4.09 -28.72
C ILE A 8 20.55 3.11 -28.02
N ALA A 9 20.99 2.55 -26.90
CA ALA A 9 20.12 1.80 -25.99
C ALA A 9 19.23 2.78 -25.23
N ALA A 10 17.92 2.78 -25.52
CA ALA A 10 16.94 3.50 -24.73
C ALA A 10 16.79 2.80 -23.37
N ALA A 11 17.32 3.41 -22.31
CA ALA A 11 17.06 2.97 -20.95
C ALA A 11 15.62 3.36 -20.59
N SER A 12 14.73 2.37 -20.54
CA SER A 12 13.39 2.52 -19.98
C SER A 12 13.49 2.73 -18.48
N VAL A 13 13.26 3.97 -18.03
CA VAL A 13 13.11 4.30 -16.61
C VAL A 13 11.82 3.66 -16.13
N ALA A 14 11.93 2.60 -15.31
CA ALA A 14 10.77 2.04 -14.62
C ALA A 14 10.24 3.11 -13.64
N GLY A 15 9.10 3.71 -13.96
CA GLY A 15 8.42 4.63 -13.06
C GLY A 15 7.74 3.84 -11.94
N ALA A 16 8.18 4.02 -10.70
CA ALA A 16 7.43 3.53 -9.54
C ALA A 16 6.18 4.42 -9.37
N SER A 17 4.99 3.83 -9.47
CA SER A 17 3.74 4.54 -9.20
C SER A 17 3.38 4.41 -7.73
N ALA A 18 3.32 5.54 -7.03
CA ALA A 18 2.83 5.66 -5.65
C ALA A 18 1.31 5.45 -5.51
N HIS A 19 0.58 5.39 -6.63
CA HIS A 19 -0.88 5.32 -6.67
C HIS A 19 -1.31 4.01 -7.30
N ALA A 20 -2.37 3.39 -6.77
CA ALA A 20 -2.80 2.06 -7.16
C ALA A 20 -4.30 1.81 -6.99
N ILE A 21 -4.82 0.82 -7.71
CA ILE A 21 -6.24 0.47 -7.72
C ILE A 21 -6.36 -1.06 -7.74
N PHE A 22 -7.18 -1.60 -6.84
CA PHE A 22 -7.69 -2.96 -6.97
C PHE A 22 -8.66 -3.01 -8.15
N GLN A 23 -8.27 -3.65 -9.25
CA GLN A 23 -8.95 -3.49 -10.53
C GLN A 23 -9.32 -4.79 -11.25
N LYS A 24 -8.97 -5.96 -10.69
CA LYS A 24 -9.49 -7.25 -11.17
C LYS A 24 -9.98 -8.15 -10.05
N LEU A 25 -10.81 -9.11 -10.45
CA LEU A 25 -11.31 -10.19 -9.63
C LEU A 25 -11.19 -11.50 -10.40
N ALA A 26 -10.54 -12.51 -9.81
CA ALA A 26 -10.66 -13.88 -10.28
C ALA A 26 -11.44 -14.73 -9.26
N VAL A 27 -12.15 -15.74 -9.75
CA VAL A 27 -12.86 -16.74 -8.93
C VAL A 27 -12.30 -18.11 -9.27
N ASN A 28 -11.72 -18.77 -8.28
CA ASN A 28 -11.01 -20.05 -8.44
C ASN A 28 -9.99 -20.01 -9.60
N GLY A 29 -9.28 -18.89 -9.72
CA GLY A 29 -8.27 -18.67 -10.77
C GLY A 29 -8.83 -18.20 -12.12
N VAL A 30 -10.15 -18.09 -12.28
CA VAL A 30 -10.78 -17.61 -13.52
C VAL A 30 -11.07 -16.11 -13.42
N ASP A 31 -10.43 -15.30 -14.26
CA ASP A 31 -10.71 -13.86 -14.37
C ASP A 31 -12.18 -13.61 -14.71
N GLN A 32 -12.83 -12.74 -13.93
CA GLN A 32 -14.24 -12.38 -14.10
C GLN A 32 -14.43 -11.08 -14.92
N GLY A 33 -13.33 -10.47 -15.37
CA GLY A 33 -13.34 -9.13 -15.94
C GLY A 33 -13.72 -8.08 -14.88
N THR A 34 -14.24 -6.94 -15.33
CA THR A 34 -14.50 -5.77 -14.47
C THR A 34 -15.98 -5.54 -14.16
N SER A 35 -16.88 -6.37 -14.69
CA SER A 35 -18.33 -6.12 -14.67
C SER A 35 -18.94 -6.06 -13.26
N CYS A 36 -18.33 -6.75 -12.29
CA CYS A 36 -18.76 -6.79 -10.91
C CYS A 36 -17.88 -5.96 -9.96
N ILE A 37 -17.04 -5.08 -10.51
CA ILE A 37 -16.10 -4.25 -9.74
C ILE A 37 -16.59 -2.80 -9.74
N ARG A 38 -16.70 -2.21 -8.55
CA ARG A 38 -16.98 -0.77 -8.38
C ARG A 38 -15.69 0.01 -8.47
N LEU A 39 -15.13 0.06 -9.67
CA LEU A 39 -13.87 0.74 -9.94
C LEU A 39 -13.98 2.23 -9.54
N PRO A 40 -13.03 2.78 -8.77
CA PRO A 40 -12.97 4.21 -8.51
C PRO A 40 -12.96 5.01 -9.83
N GLN A 41 -13.68 6.13 -9.88
CA GLN A 41 -13.87 6.90 -11.12
C GLN A 41 -13.14 8.25 -11.10
N GLY A 42 -12.86 8.77 -12.30
CA GLY A 42 -12.31 10.11 -12.49
C GLY A 42 -10.78 10.20 -12.41
N PRO A 43 -10.23 11.43 -12.50
CA PRO A 43 -8.77 11.65 -12.52
C PRO A 43 -8.09 11.27 -11.21
N SER A 44 -8.86 11.08 -10.14
CA SER A 44 -8.38 10.68 -8.82
C SER A 44 -8.65 9.20 -8.49
N ALA A 45 -8.98 8.37 -9.48
CA ALA A 45 -9.34 6.97 -9.27
C ALA A 45 -8.27 6.15 -8.51
N ASN A 46 -6.99 6.48 -8.70
CA ASN A 46 -5.88 5.82 -8.00
C ASN A 46 -5.38 6.60 -6.77
N PHE A 47 -6.07 7.66 -6.34
CA PHE A 47 -5.70 8.41 -5.15
C PHE A 47 -6.25 7.74 -3.89
N PRO A 48 -5.55 7.86 -2.75
CA PRO A 48 -6.01 7.27 -1.51
C PRO A 48 -7.15 8.06 -0.89
N VAL A 49 -8.05 7.35 -0.21
CA VAL A 49 -8.87 7.95 0.86
C VAL A 49 -7.96 8.17 2.07
N THR A 50 -8.09 9.28 2.79
CA THR A 50 -7.32 9.56 4.02
C THR A 50 -8.19 9.86 5.24
N LEU A 51 -9.42 10.33 5.00
CA LEU A 51 -10.39 10.62 6.06
C LEU A 51 -11.23 9.38 6.37
N VAL A 52 -10.87 8.68 7.46
CA VAL A 52 -11.58 7.49 7.94
C VAL A 52 -13.03 7.74 8.39
N SER A 53 -13.40 9.01 8.58
CA SER A 53 -14.77 9.45 8.87
C SER A 53 -15.62 9.70 7.62
N SER A 54 -15.03 9.72 6.42
CA SER A 54 -15.77 9.87 5.15
C SER A 54 -16.53 8.59 4.80
N ASN A 55 -17.65 8.72 4.09
CA ASN A 55 -18.31 7.56 3.48
C ASN A 55 -17.45 6.87 2.42
N ASP A 56 -16.47 7.57 1.83
CA ASP A 56 -15.55 6.99 0.86
C ASP A 56 -14.69 5.86 1.47
N ILE A 57 -14.57 5.78 2.81
CA ILE A 57 -13.85 4.68 3.46
C ILE A 57 -14.53 3.31 3.23
N ARG A 58 -15.79 3.28 2.78
CA ARG A 58 -16.50 2.04 2.44
C ARG A 58 -15.95 1.41 1.17
N CYS A 59 -16.02 2.14 0.06
CA CYS A 59 -15.80 1.63 -1.28
C CYS A 59 -14.99 2.57 -2.19
N ASN A 60 -14.30 3.56 -1.61
CA ASN A 60 -13.62 4.66 -2.31
C ASN A 60 -14.59 5.63 -2.99
N VAL A 61 -14.05 6.73 -3.52
CA VAL A 61 -14.80 7.78 -4.22
C VAL A 61 -15.53 7.18 -5.42
N GLY A 62 -16.85 7.37 -5.44
CA GLY A 62 -17.74 6.82 -6.48
C GLY A 62 -18.12 5.34 -6.28
N GLY A 63 -17.46 4.60 -5.38
CA GLY A 63 -17.74 3.17 -5.16
C GLY A 63 -18.98 2.88 -4.32
N SER A 64 -19.63 3.91 -3.75
CA SER A 64 -20.93 3.78 -3.10
C SER A 64 -22.07 3.52 -4.10
N THR A 65 -21.85 3.80 -5.39
CA THR A 65 -22.79 3.46 -6.46
C THR A 65 -22.45 2.07 -7.01
N GLY A 66 -23.44 1.18 -7.04
CA GLY A 66 -23.26 -0.16 -7.60
C GLY A 66 -23.18 -0.18 -9.12
N VAL A 67 -22.62 -1.28 -9.63
CA VAL A 67 -22.58 -1.64 -11.06
C VAL A 67 -23.62 -2.73 -11.35
N SER A 68 -23.91 -2.99 -12.62
CA SER A 68 -24.93 -3.98 -13.00
C SER A 68 -24.49 -5.44 -12.81
N GLY A 69 -23.19 -5.73 -12.88
CA GLY A 69 -22.67 -7.09 -12.81
C GLY A 69 -22.52 -7.61 -11.39
N VAL A 70 -22.76 -8.90 -11.19
CA VAL A 70 -22.53 -9.61 -9.93
C VAL A 70 -21.80 -10.92 -10.24
N CYS A 71 -20.63 -11.13 -9.64
CA CYS A 71 -19.82 -12.32 -9.88
C CYS A 71 -20.26 -13.47 -8.96
N SER A 72 -20.49 -14.66 -9.52
CA SER A 72 -20.87 -15.84 -8.74
C SER A 72 -19.65 -16.47 -8.08
N VAL A 73 -19.69 -16.70 -6.77
CA VAL A 73 -18.58 -17.28 -6.01
C VAL A 73 -19.10 -18.40 -5.11
N PRO A 74 -18.59 -19.65 -5.20
CA PRO A 74 -18.99 -20.67 -4.24
C PRO A 74 -18.46 -20.36 -2.84
N ALA A 75 -19.25 -20.61 -1.80
CA ALA A 75 -18.74 -20.63 -0.44
C ALA A 75 -17.61 -21.68 -0.33
N GLY A 76 -16.51 -21.34 0.33
CA GLY A 76 -15.26 -22.13 0.33
C GLY A 76 -14.40 -21.94 -0.91
N GLY A 77 -14.90 -21.25 -1.94
CA GLY A 77 -14.13 -20.84 -3.11
C GLY A 77 -13.11 -19.75 -2.76
N THR A 78 -12.13 -19.59 -3.65
CA THR A 78 -11.11 -18.55 -3.55
C THR A 78 -11.44 -17.42 -4.50
N ILE A 79 -11.46 -16.19 -3.98
CA ILE A 79 -11.38 -14.98 -4.80
C ILE A 79 -9.92 -14.51 -4.85
N THR A 80 -9.52 -13.92 -5.96
CA THR A 80 -8.25 -13.21 -6.10
C THR A 80 -8.56 -11.76 -6.44
N VAL A 81 -8.22 -10.84 -5.53
CA VAL A 81 -8.25 -9.40 -5.82
C VAL A 81 -6.89 -8.98 -6.34
N GLU A 82 -6.87 -8.20 -7.42
CA GLU A 82 -5.63 -7.82 -8.11
C GLU A 82 -5.50 -6.30 -8.18
N MET A 83 -4.40 -5.78 -7.63
CA MET A 83 -4.06 -4.36 -7.65
C MET A 83 -3.03 -4.04 -8.74
N HIS A 84 -3.13 -2.84 -9.31
CA HIS A 84 -2.20 -2.29 -10.29
C HIS A 84 -2.14 -0.76 -10.19
N PRO A 85 -1.09 -0.12 -10.69
CA PRO A 85 -0.92 1.32 -10.52
C PRO A 85 -1.88 2.17 -11.37
N THR A 86 -2.31 1.66 -12.52
CA THR A 86 -3.32 2.29 -13.39
C THR A 86 -4.14 1.22 -14.12
N TYR A 87 -5.30 1.63 -14.66
CA TYR A 87 -6.13 0.78 -15.52
C TYR A 87 -5.40 0.29 -16.78
N ALA A 88 -4.47 1.09 -17.32
CA ALA A 88 -3.67 0.73 -18.49
C ALA A 88 -2.47 -0.17 -18.13
N ALA A 89 -1.99 -0.09 -16.88
CA ALA A 89 -0.82 -0.80 -16.38
C ALA A 89 -1.18 -2.16 -15.77
N ALA A 90 -2.23 -2.83 -16.28
CA ALA A 90 -2.61 -4.17 -15.88
C ALA A 90 -1.63 -5.25 -16.41
N ASP A 91 -0.33 -4.92 -16.47
CA ASP A 91 0.71 -5.82 -16.93
C ASP A 91 0.85 -6.98 -15.93
N GLN A 92 0.40 -8.15 -16.35
CA GLN A 92 0.43 -9.37 -15.55
C GLN A 92 1.83 -10.01 -15.49
N SER A 93 2.86 -9.40 -16.11
CA SER A 93 4.24 -9.90 -16.13
C SER A 93 5.01 -9.73 -14.82
N CYS A 94 4.41 -9.08 -13.81
CA CYS A 94 5.02 -8.82 -12.49
C CYS A 94 6.21 -7.84 -12.53
N SER A 95 6.48 -7.25 -13.70
CA SER A 95 7.60 -6.31 -13.89
C SER A 95 7.32 -4.90 -13.37
N VAL A 96 6.05 -4.62 -13.06
CA VAL A 96 5.57 -3.36 -12.48
C VAL A 96 4.97 -3.66 -11.11
N GLU A 97 5.41 -2.91 -10.10
CA GLU A 97 4.83 -2.99 -8.76
C GLU A 97 3.34 -2.63 -8.81
N ALA A 98 2.51 -3.45 -8.16
CA ALA A 98 1.08 -3.18 -8.05
C ALA A 98 0.80 -1.89 -7.28
N ILE A 99 1.59 -1.67 -6.22
CA ILE A 99 1.71 -0.40 -5.50
C ILE A 99 3.20 -0.17 -5.19
N GLY A 100 3.77 0.89 -5.78
CA GLY A 100 5.22 1.11 -5.75
C GLY A 100 5.65 2.23 -4.82
N GLY A 101 6.94 2.54 -4.79
CA GLY A 101 7.47 3.69 -4.04
C GLY A 101 7.41 3.53 -2.52
N ALA A 102 7.66 2.31 -2.02
CA ALA A 102 7.72 2.00 -0.58
C ALA A 102 6.40 2.25 0.19
N HIS A 103 5.25 2.02 -0.46
CA HIS A 103 3.93 2.04 0.18
C HIS A 103 3.69 0.77 1.01
N HIS A 104 4.55 0.58 2.01
CA HIS A 104 4.47 -0.55 2.92
C HIS A 104 3.22 -0.46 3.81
N GLY A 105 2.54 -1.59 3.99
CA GLY A 105 1.46 -1.70 4.95
C GLY A 105 0.59 -2.95 4.79
N PRO A 106 -0.51 -3.03 5.56
CA PRO A 106 -1.37 -4.20 5.54
C PRO A 106 -2.25 -4.28 4.30
N VAL A 107 -2.69 -5.50 4.02
CA VAL A 107 -3.80 -5.81 3.10
C VAL A 107 -4.92 -6.47 3.89
N GLN A 108 -6.15 -6.00 3.70
CA GLN A 108 -7.32 -6.51 4.41
C GLN A 108 -8.50 -6.70 3.46
N VAL A 109 -9.30 -7.75 3.68
CA VAL A 109 -10.52 -8.01 2.90
C VAL A 109 -11.69 -8.28 3.83
N TYR A 110 -12.80 -7.61 3.54
CA TYR A 110 -14.04 -7.67 4.29
C TYR A 110 -15.19 -8.13 3.40
N LEU A 111 -16.23 -8.68 4.02
CA LEU A 111 -17.51 -8.93 3.41
C LEU A 111 -18.61 -8.17 4.15
N GLN A 112 -19.63 -7.76 3.41
CA GLN A 112 -20.91 -7.30 3.95
C GLN A 112 -22.02 -8.06 3.25
N LYS A 113 -22.89 -8.75 4.01
CA LYS A 113 -24.10 -9.34 3.44
C LYS A 113 -25.09 -8.24 3.09
N VAL A 114 -25.68 -8.30 1.90
CA VAL A 114 -26.62 -7.29 1.40
C VAL A 114 -27.84 -7.96 0.77
N ALA A 115 -28.96 -7.25 0.71
CA ALA A 115 -30.13 -7.72 -0.02
C ALA A 115 -29.83 -7.75 -1.53
N ASP A 116 -29.23 -6.68 -2.04
CA ASP A 116 -28.88 -6.53 -3.44
C ASP A 116 -27.52 -5.84 -3.58
N ALA A 117 -26.56 -6.54 -4.19
CA ALA A 117 -25.20 -6.05 -4.38
C ALA A 117 -25.10 -4.94 -5.43
N THR A 118 -26.11 -4.77 -6.29
CA THR A 118 -26.12 -3.71 -7.32
C THR A 118 -26.63 -2.36 -6.80
N THR A 119 -27.30 -2.35 -5.64
CA THR A 119 -27.91 -1.14 -5.07
C THR A 119 -27.39 -0.78 -3.67
N ALA A 120 -26.82 -1.72 -2.93
CA ALA A 120 -26.25 -1.44 -1.61
C ALA A 120 -25.08 -0.45 -1.67
N ASP A 121 -25.02 0.51 -0.74
CA ASP A 121 -24.02 1.59 -0.71
C ASP A 121 -22.84 1.32 0.24
N GLY A 122 -22.80 0.14 0.87
CA GLY A 122 -21.78 -0.21 1.85
C GLY A 122 -22.04 0.30 3.28
N SER A 123 -23.21 0.86 3.59
CA SER A 123 -23.53 1.43 4.91
C SER A 123 -23.81 0.41 6.02
N GLY A 124 -23.89 -0.87 5.68
CA GLY A 124 -24.16 -1.94 6.65
C GLY A 124 -22.90 -2.50 7.30
N PRO A 125 -23.05 -3.55 8.12
CA PRO A 125 -21.95 -4.12 8.90
C PRO A 125 -20.99 -4.95 8.05
N TRP A 126 -19.70 -4.64 8.16
CA TRP A 126 -18.58 -5.32 7.51
C TRP A 126 -17.90 -6.29 8.48
N PHE A 127 -17.67 -7.54 8.06
CA PHE A 127 -16.86 -8.50 8.80
C PHE A 127 -15.60 -8.85 8.02
N LYS A 128 -14.46 -8.90 8.71
CA LYS A 128 -13.16 -9.17 8.11
C LYS A 128 -13.01 -10.66 7.81
N ILE A 129 -12.57 -11.03 6.62
CA ILE A 129 -12.31 -12.42 6.24
C ILE A 129 -10.84 -12.71 5.95
N TYR A 130 -10.04 -11.66 5.77
CA TYR A 130 -8.59 -11.74 5.55
C TYR A 130 -7.91 -10.50 6.10
N ALA A 131 -6.75 -10.68 6.71
CA ALA A 131 -5.80 -9.60 6.92
C ALA A 131 -4.37 -10.15 7.03
N GLU A 132 -3.44 -9.42 6.45
CA GLU A 132 -2.00 -9.60 6.62
C GLU A 132 -1.37 -8.22 6.82
N GLY A 133 -0.42 -8.11 7.75
CA GLY A 133 0.26 -6.86 8.09
C GLY A 133 1.75 -6.96 7.85
N LEU A 134 2.54 -6.66 8.89
CA LEU A 134 3.97 -6.93 8.91
C LEU A 134 4.23 -8.44 8.95
N ILE A 135 5.02 -8.95 8.00
CA ILE A 135 5.37 -10.37 7.88
C ILE A 135 6.73 -10.65 8.54
N SER A 136 7.73 -9.81 8.28
CA SER A 136 9.06 -9.96 8.86
C SER A 136 9.85 -8.65 8.87
N GLY A 137 10.93 -8.60 9.64
CA GLY A 137 11.84 -7.45 9.68
C GLY A 137 11.30 -6.23 10.43
N TYR A 138 12.09 -5.16 10.41
CA TYR A 138 11.81 -3.87 11.01
C TYR A 138 12.36 -2.77 10.11
N ASN A 139 11.72 -1.59 10.09
CA ASN A 139 12.18 -0.36 9.42
C ASN A 139 12.74 -0.55 7.98
N ALA A 140 11.92 -0.80 6.96
CA ALA A 140 10.46 -0.89 6.97
C ALA A 140 9.95 -2.30 7.32
N GLY A 141 10.75 -3.35 7.13
CA GLY A 141 10.28 -4.73 7.15
C GLY A 141 9.64 -5.15 5.83
N TYR A 142 9.17 -6.40 5.77
CA TYR A 142 8.45 -7.00 4.66
C TYR A 142 6.96 -7.11 5.04
N TRP A 143 6.11 -6.51 4.22
CA TRP A 143 4.68 -6.31 4.49
C TRP A 143 3.80 -7.06 3.51
N ALA A 144 2.50 -7.12 3.82
CA ALA A 144 1.49 -7.66 2.93
C ALA A 144 1.51 -7.00 1.53
N THR A 145 1.78 -5.70 1.43
CA THR A 145 1.96 -5.02 0.14
C THR A 145 3.18 -5.52 -0.64
N ASP A 146 4.27 -5.87 0.05
CA ASP A 146 5.48 -6.42 -0.58
C ASP A 146 5.20 -7.83 -1.11
N ARG A 147 4.54 -8.68 -0.31
CA ARG A 147 4.07 -10.00 -0.77
C ARG A 147 3.08 -9.89 -1.93
N MET A 148 2.20 -8.90 -1.91
CA MET A 148 1.26 -8.64 -3.01
C MET A 148 2.02 -8.25 -4.29
N ASN A 149 3.04 -7.39 -4.20
CA ASN A 149 3.90 -7.04 -5.33
C ASN A 149 4.64 -8.27 -5.87
N ASP A 150 5.22 -9.10 -5.00
CA ASP A 150 5.88 -10.36 -5.38
C ASP A 150 4.91 -11.35 -6.07
N ASN A 151 3.63 -11.26 -5.75
CA ASN A 151 2.55 -12.01 -6.40
C ASN A 151 1.85 -11.24 -7.53
N CYS A 152 2.53 -10.26 -8.13
CA CYS A 152 2.05 -9.55 -9.32
C CYS A 152 0.73 -8.81 -9.09
N GLY A 153 0.56 -8.24 -7.88
CA GLY A 153 -0.63 -7.54 -7.45
C GLY A 153 -1.74 -8.41 -6.88
N LYS A 154 -1.55 -9.73 -6.81
CA LYS A 154 -2.62 -10.68 -6.46
C LYS A 154 -2.66 -11.00 -4.97
N VAL A 155 -3.87 -11.02 -4.43
CA VAL A 155 -4.16 -11.46 -3.07
C VAL A 155 -5.28 -12.49 -3.10
N ASN A 156 -4.96 -13.73 -2.71
CA ASN A 156 -5.91 -14.83 -2.65
C ASN A 156 -6.63 -14.86 -1.31
N VAL A 157 -7.95 -14.89 -1.35
CA VAL A 157 -8.81 -14.89 -0.16
C VAL A 157 -9.88 -15.96 -0.30
N VAL A 158 -10.00 -16.81 0.73
CA VAL A 158 -11.03 -17.85 0.78
C VAL A 158 -12.33 -17.25 1.32
N ILE A 159 -13.43 -17.42 0.58
CA ILE A 159 -14.78 -17.13 1.08
C ILE A 159 -15.15 -18.19 2.12
N PRO A 160 -15.53 -17.81 3.36
CA PRO A 160 -15.84 -18.79 4.39
C PRO A 160 -16.94 -19.77 3.95
N ALA A 161 -16.66 -21.08 4.06
CA ALA A 161 -17.55 -22.13 3.57
C ALA A 161 -18.91 -22.18 4.28
N GLY A 162 -18.99 -21.69 5.52
CA GLY A 162 -20.23 -21.68 6.31
C GLY A 162 -21.18 -20.52 6.04
N LEU A 163 -20.82 -19.54 5.21
CA LEU A 163 -21.66 -18.37 4.95
C LEU A 163 -23.01 -18.73 4.36
N ALA A 164 -24.04 -17.98 4.75
CA ALA A 164 -25.32 -18.03 4.08
C ALA A 164 -25.21 -17.60 2.60
N PRO A 165 -25.83 -18.30 1.65
CA PRO A 165 -25.83 -17.89 0.25
C PRO A 165 -26.49 -16.52 0.04
N GLY A 166 -26.21 -15.89 -1.10
CA GLY A 166 -26.82 -14.64 -1.54
C GLY A 166 -25.81 -13.52 -1.80
N ASN A 167 -26.30 -12.30 -1.92
CA ASN A 167 -25.49 -11.14 -2.30
C ASN A 167 -24.60 -10.64 -1.15
N TYR A 168 -23.36 -10.31 -1.52
CA TYR A 168 -22.38 -9.67 -0.65
C TYR A 168 -21.63 -8.57 -1.41
N LEU A 169 -21.19 -7.55 -0.69
CA LEU A 169 -20.09 -6.70 -1.11
C LEU A 169 -18.78 -7.26 -0.55
N VAL A 170 -17.74 -7.28 -1.37
CA VAL A 170 -16.36 -7.52 -0.94
C VAL A 170 -15.64 -6.19 -0.91
N ARG A 171 -14.94 -5.86 0.17
CA ARG A 171 -14.10 -4.65 0.27
C ARG A 171 -12.65 -5.08 0.40
N ALA A 172 -11.85 -4.86 -0.63
CA ALA A 172 -10.40 -5.04 -0.58
C ALA A 172 -9.73 -3.70 -0.26
N GLU A 173 -8.72 -3.73 0.60
CA GLU A 173 -8.04 -2.55 1.09
C GLU A 173 -6.54 -2.80 1.26
N VAL A 174 -5.75 -1.84 0.77
CA VAL A 174 -4.37 -1.59 1.20
C VAL A 174 -4.35 -0.32 2.05
N ILE A 175 -3.56 -0.33 3.12
CA ILE A 175 -3.26 0.88 3.90
C ILE A 175 -1.77 1.17 3.73
N ALA A 176 -1.39 2.22 3.01
CA ALA A 176 0.01 2.64 2.92
C ALA A 176 0.39 3.51 4.11
N LEU A 177 1.50 3.17 4.77
CA LEU A 177 1.88 3.71 6.07
C LEU A 177 3.05 4.71 6.02
N HIS A 178 3.60 5.01 4.83
CA HIS A 178 4.79 5.85 4.69
C HIS A 178 4.61 7.28 5.25
N ALA A 179 3.37 7.76 5.37
CA ALA A 179 3.00 9.06 5.96
C ALA A 179 2.13 8.94 7.23
N ALA A 180 1.89 7.72 7.72
CA ALA A 180 0.95 7.45 8.83
C ALA A 180 1.38 8.00 10.20
N PHE A 181 2.60 8.54 10.33
CA PHE A 181 3.05 9.24 11.53
C PHE A 181 2.38 10.63 11.70
N GLN A 182 1.60 11.06 10.70
CA GLN A 182 0.76 12.26 10.73
C GLN A 182 -0.70 11.86 10.90
N THR A 183 -1.49 12.67 11.62
CA THR A 183 -2.94 12.47 11.71
C THR A 183 -3.55 12.53 10.30
N ASN A 184 -4.35 11.52 9.95
CA ASN A 184 -4.89 11.31 8.59
C ASN A 184 -3.81 11.11 7.50
N GLY A 185 -2.59 10.74 7.89
CA GLY A 185 -1.51 10.47 6.95
C GLY A 185 -1.51 9.06 6.35
N ALA A 186 -2.21 8.10 6.99
CA ALA A 186 -2.43 6.79 6.42
C ALA A 186 -3.30 6.88 5.15
N GLN A 187 -2.91 6.14 4.12
CA GLN A 187 -3.50 6.21 2.79
C GLN A 187 -4.21 4.90 2.46
N PHE A 188 -5.52 4.98 2.25
CA PHE A 188 -6.40 3.83 2.06
C PHE A 188 -6.75 3.67 0.57
N TYR A 189 -6.31 2.57 -0.02
CA TYR A 189 -6.63 2.20 -1.41
C TYR A 189 -7.68 1.09 -1.39
N ILE A 190 -8.92 1.47 -1.68
CA ILE A 190 -10.08 0.62 -1.48
C ILE A 190 -10.75 0.36 -2.82
N THR A 191 -11.26 -0.86 -3.02
CA THR A 191 -12.23 -1.15 -4.08
C THR A 191 -13.26 -2.15 -3.57
N CYS A 192 -14.51 -1.92 -3.94
CA CYS A 192 -15.60 -2.83 -3.65
C CYS A 192 -15.95 -3.70 -4.86
N TYR A 193 -16.31 -4.95 -4.60
CA TYR A 193 -16.75 -5.94 -5.57
C TYR A 193 -18.14 -6.45 -5.20
N GLN A 194 -18.91 -6.86 -6.21
CA GLN A 194 -20.26 -7.37 -6.08
C GLN A 194 -20.25 -8.87 -6.34
N ILE A 195 -20.55 -9.66 -5.32
CA ILE A 195 -20.59 -11.12 -5.47
C ILE A 195 -21.92 -11.70 -5.02
N ASN A 196 -22.29 -12.82 -5.63
CA ASN A 196 -23.33 -13.71 -5.15
C ASN A 196 -22.67 -15.00 -4.65
N VAL A 197 -22.70 -15.22 -3.35
CA VAL A 197 -22.19 -16.44 -2.74
C VAL A 197 -23.18 -17.59 -3.00
N THR A 198 -22.70 -18.68 -3.59
CA THR A 198 -23.50 -19.88 -3.88
C THR A 198 -23.13 -21.04 -2.96
N GLY A 199 -24.11 -21.90 -2.67
CA GLY A 199 -23.95 -22.96 -1.67
C GLY A 199 -23.70 -22.42 -0.27
N GLY A 200 -22.96 -23.16 0.54
CA GLY A 200 -22.53 -22.74 1.87
C GLY A 200 -23.43 -23.24 3.01
N GLY A 201 -23.49 -22.45 4.08
CA GLY A 201 -24.23 -22.77 5.31
C GLY A 201 -25.31 -21.73 5.60
N SER A 202 -25.47 -21.37 6.88
CA SER A 202 -26.43 -20.38 7.35
C SER A 202 -25.77 -19.24 8.15
N ALA A 203 -24.44 -19.19 8.19
CA ALA A 203 -23.74 -18.21 9.02
C ALA A 203 -23.95 -16.79 8.48
N THR A 204 -24.31 -15.89 9.38
CA THR A 204 -24.40 -14.44 9.17
C THR A 204 -23.52 -13.74 10.19
N PRO A 205 -22.20 -13.62 9.95
CA PRO A 205 -21.29 -13.01 10.90
C PRO A 205 -21.69 -11.57 11.24
N SER A 206 -21.56 -11.19 12.51
CA SER A 206 -21.65 -9.78 12.91
C SER A 206 -20.48 -8.99 12.34
N GLY A 207 -20.69 -7.70 12.12
CA GLY A 207 -19.68 -6.81 11.56
C GLY A 207 -19.67 -5.45 12.23
N VAL A 208 -18.81 -4.58 11.73
CA VAL A 208 -18.62 -3.19 12.17
C VAL A 208 -19.02 -2.22 11.07
N LEU A 209 -19.33 -0.98 11.43
CA LEU A 209 -19.64 0.05 10.44
C LEU A 209 -18.37 0.75 9.95
N LEU A 210 -18.37 1.10 8.66
CA LEU A 210 -17.37 1.95 8.03
C LEU A 210 -18.12 3.11 7.35
N PRO A 211 -17.88 4.39 7.71
CA PRO A 211 -17.04 4.87 8.81
C PRO A 211 -17.54 4.41 10.20
N GLY A 212 -16.63 4.42 11.19
CA GLY A 212 -16.92 4.09 12.59
C GLY A 212 -15.89 3.15 13.23
N ALA A 213 -15.53 2.06 12.54
CA ALA A 213 -14.58 1.08 13.06
C ALA A 213 -13.12 1.52 13.02
N TYR A 214 -12.80 2.54 12.22
CA TYR A 214 -11.49 3.13 12.09
C TYR A 214 -11.47 4.51 12.73
N SER A 215 -10.42 4.79 13.50
CA SER A 215 -10.12 6.09 14.09
C SER A 215 -8.80 6.64 13.55
N PRO A 216 -8.66 7.98 13.36
CA PRO A 216 -7.38 8.60 13.01
C PRO A 216 -6.25 8.33 14.01
N THR A 217 -6.59 7.86 15.23
CA THR A 217 -5.64 7.56 16.31
C THR A 217 -5.48 6.07 16.57
N ASP A 218 -6.11 5.18 15.78
CA ASP A 218 -5.89 3.75 15.96
C ASP A 218 -4.40 3.44 15.76
N PRO A 219 -3.79 2.58 16.58
CA PRO A 219 -2.34 2.38 16.55
C PRO A 219 -1.85 1.78 15.22
N GLY A 220 -2.71 1.14 14.42
CA GLY A 220 -2.36 0.70 13.07
C GLY A 220 -2.57 1.77 11.99
N ILE A 221 -3.30 2.84 12.29
CA ILE A 221 -3.62 3.95 11.36
C ILE A 221 -2.71 5.15 11.63
N TYR A 222 -2.48 5.49 12.90
CA TYR A 222 -1.45 6.43 13.32
C TYR A 222 -0.18 5.65 13.67
N TRP A 223 0.69 5.46 12.67
CA TRP A 223 1.83 4.54 12.74
C TRP A 223 3.10 5.19 12.19
N ASP A 224 4.19 5.08 12.96
CA ASP A 224 5.51 5.54 12.53
C ASP A 224 6.34 4.36 12.00
N LEU A 225 6.30 4.17 10.68
CA LEU A 225 7.01 3.11 9.95
C LEU A 225 8.54 3.23 10.05
N TYR A 226 9.06 4.38 10.48
CA TYR A 226 10.50 4.66 10.51
C TYR A 226 11.13 4.43 11.89
N ARG A 227 10.33 3.99 12.87
CA ARG A 227 10.81 3.57 14.21
C ARG A 227 11.03 2.08 14.28
N SER A 228 11.67 1.63 15.36
CA SER A 228 11.80 0.20 15.66
C SER A 228 10.46 -0.37 16.14
N PHE A 229 10.06 -1.48 15.53
CA PHE A 229 8.90 -2.31 15.93
C PHE A 229 9.18 -3.77 15.59
N SER A 230 8.52 -4.69 16.26
CA SER A 230 8.58 -6.14 15.99
C SER A 230 7.22 -6.73 15.63
N SER A 231 6.15 -5.94 15.70
CA SER A 231 4.78 -6.32 15.40
C SER A 231 4.00 -5.11 14.94
N TYR A 232 2.94 -5.33 14.17
CA TYR A 232 2.03 -4.28 13.72
C TYR A 232 0.58 -4.59 14.13
N PRO A 233 -0.14 -3.66 14.79
CA PRO A 233 -1.53 -3.84 15.15
C PRO A 233 -2.44 -3.60 13.94
N LEU A 234 -3.04 -4.66 13.39
CA LEU A 234 -4.00 -4.55 12.29
C LEU A 234 -5.23 -3.72 12.69
N PRO A 235 -5.61 -2.67 11.93
CA PRO A 235 -6.81 -1.88 12.21
C PRO A 235 -8.12 -2.66 12.05
N GLY A 236 -9.17 -2.27 12.79
CA GLY A 236 -10.52 -2.85 12.68
C GLY A 236 -10.70 -4.19 13.40
N PRO A 237 -11.80 -4.92 13.14
CA PRO A 237 -12.15 -6.14 13.86
C PRO A 237 -11.17 -7.29 13.57
N THR A 238 -11.17 -8.33 14.39
CA THR A 238 -10.44 -9.57 14.13
C THR A 238 -11.00 -10.28 12.88
N VAL A 239 -10.16 -11.09 12.22
CA VAL A 239 -10.60 -11.97 11.12
C VAL A 239 -11.67 -12.94 11.65
N TYR A 240 -12.78 -13.05 10.94
CA TYR A 240 -13.83 -14.03 11.22
C TYR A 240 -13.24 -15.44 11.17
N SER A 241 -13.52 -16.27 12.18
CA SER A 241 -12.94 -17.61 12.34
C SER A 241 -13.15 -18.58 11.18
N GLY A 242 -14.13 -18.33 10.29
CA GLY A 242 -14.30 -19.09 9.05
C GLY A 242 -13.50 -18.56 7.84
N GLY A 243 -12.83 -17.41 7.97
CA GLY A 243 -11.95 -16.84 6.96
C GLY A 243 -10.60 -17.54 6.96
N GLY A 244 -10.11 -17.93 5.78
CA GLY A 244 -8.81 -18.60 5.67
C GLY A 244 -7.69 -17.71 6.21
N SER A 245 -6.77 -18.27 6.99
CA SER A 245 -5.45 -17.66 7.20
C SER A 245 -4.73 -17.57 5.84
N PRO A 246 -3.85 -16.58 5.61
CA PRO A 246 -3.08 -16.48 4.37
C PRO A 246 -2.43 -17.83 4.06
N ALA A 247 -2.82 -18.42 2.92
CA ALA A 247 -2.21 -19.65 2.45
C ALA A 247 -0.73 -19.35 2.22
N SER A 248 0.13 -20.01 2.98
CA SER A 248 1.57 -19.97 2.75
C SER A 248 1.83 -20.67 1.42
N SER A 249 1.86 -19.91 0.32
CA SER A 249 2.24 -20.41 -0.99
C SER A 249 3.65 -20.99 -0.89
N SER A 250 3.77 -22.31 -0.86
CA SER A 250 5.06 -22.98 -0.94
C SER A 250 5.61 -22.76 -2.35
N THR A 251 6.60 -21.89 -2.48
CA THR A 251 7.40 -21.79 -3.70
C THR A 251 8.14 -23.12 -3.86
N THR A 252 7.66 -23.97 -4.77
CA THR A 252 8.38 -25.16 -5.21
C THR A 252 9.68 -24.70 -5.88
N VAL A 253 10.78 -24.75 -5.13
CA VAL A 253 12.13 -24.58 -5.67
C VAL A 253 12.36 -25.69 -6.69
N ARG A 254 12.47 -25.30 -7.95
CA ARG A 254 12.77 -26.19 -9.07
C ARG A 254 14.18 -26.74 -8.90
N THR A 255 14.31 -27.96 -8.37
CA THR A 255 15.56 -28.71 -8.30
C THR A 255 16.02 -29.07 -9.72
N THR A 256 17.07 -28.43 -10.22
CA THR A 256 17.79 -28.91 -11.40
C THR A 256 18.76 -30.01 -10.98
N THR A 257 18.42 -31.23 -11.36
CA THR A 257 19.28 -32.41 -11.29
C THR A 257 20.54 -32.20 -12.14
N ALA A 258 21.71 -32.19 -11.52
CA ALA A 258 23.00 -32.35 -12.21
C ALA A 258 23.75 -33.54 -11.60
N THR A 259 23.98 -34.54 -12.45
CA THR A 259 24.56 -35.84 -12.15
C THR A 259 26.09 -35.74 -12.02
N THR A 260 26.59 -36.16 -10.85
CA THR A 260 27.91 -36.72 -10.47
C THR A 260 29.17 -36.42 -11.29
N THR A 261 30.24 -35.98 -10.60
CA THR A 261 31.50 -36.75 -10.51
C THR A 261 32.22 -36.42 -9.19
N ALA A 262 32.47 -37.45 -8.38
CA ALA A 262 33.17 -37.34 -7.10
C ALA A 262 34.69 -37.31 -7.29
N ARG A 263 35.39 -36.47 -6.51
CA ARG A 263 36.81 -36.66 -6.23
C ARG A 263 37.15 -36.27 -4.79
N THR A 264 37.58 -37.29 -4.06
CA THR A 264 38.11 -37.31 -2.70
C THR A 264 39.42 -36.52 -2.61
N THR A 265 39.60 -35.65 -1.61
CA THR A 265 40.87 -35.47 -0.85
C THR A 265 40.63 -34.76 0.48
N THR A 266 41.42 -35.19 1.46
CA THR A 266 41.45 -34.97 2.92
C THR A 266 41.79 -33.53 3.36
N PRO A 267 41.47 -33.13 4.62
CA PRO A 267 41.81 -31.82 5.16
C PRO A 267 43.22 -31.82 5.76
N SER A 268 44.01 -30.79 5.45
CA SER A 268 45.27 -30.51 6.15
C SER A 268 45.22 -29.12 6.75
N SER A 269 45.34 -29.07 8.07
CA SER A 269 45.48 -27.90 8.91
C SER A 269 46.85 -27.22 8.71
N THR A 270 46.89 -25.89 8.63
CA THR A 270 48.11 -25.14 8.98
C THR A 270 47.75 -23.77 9.54
N THR A 271 48.08 -23.59 10.82
CA THR A 271 48.19 -22.33 11.56
C THR A 271 49.32 -21.46 11.03
N ARG A 272 49.12 -20.14 10.90
CA ARG A 272 50.21 -19.17 11.07
C ARG A 272 49.71 -17.78 11.49
N ALA A 273 50.48 -17.17 12.37
CA ALA A 273 50.22 -16.00 13.18
C ALA A 273 50.47 -14.64 12.49
N THR A 274 49.73 -13.64 12.99
CA THR A 274 50.08 -12.26 13.40
C THR A 274 51.24 -11.53 12.71
N THR A 275 50.95 -10.34 12.15
CA THR A 275 51.70 -9.08 12.39
C THR A 275 50.84 -7.85 12.09
N THR A 276 50.65 -7.01 13.10
CA THR A 276 50.07 -5.66 13.07
C THR A 276 51.09 -4.64 12.54
N PRO A 277 50.66 -3.54 11.92
CA PRO A 277 51.31 -2.25 12.18
C PRO A 277 50.35 -1.19 12.70
N SER A 278 50.81 -0.53 13.76
CA SER A 278 50.26 0.68 14.39
C SER A 278 50.74 1.92 13.63
N THR A 279 49.87 2.89 13.37
CA THR A 279 50.27 4.25 13.01
C THR A 279 49.45 5.30 13.76
N THR A 280 50.19 6.27 14.26
CA THR A 280 49.86 7.21 15.33
C THR A 280 49.11 8.46 14.84
N ARG A 281 48.22 8.92 15.72
CA ARG A 281 47.51 10.19 15.81
C ARG A 281 48.32 11.45 15.46
N ALA A 282 47.69 12.38 14.73
CA ALA A 282 48.04 13.80 14.69
C ALA A 282 46.87 14.63 15.24
N THR A 283 47.20 15.57 16.12
CA THR A 283 46.30 16.47 16.85
C THR A 283 46.47 17.87 16.25
N THR A 284 45.38 18.56 15.93
CA THR A 284 45.40 20.01 15.62
C THR A 284 44.39 20.74 16.50
N THR A 285 44.89 21.80 17.12
CA THR A 285 44.23 22.69 18.08
C THR A 285 43.93 24.02 17.38
N ALA A 286 42.73 24.58 17.58
CA ALA A 286 42.46 26.02 17.45
C ALA A 286 41.20 26.34 18.28
N THR A 287 41.36 26.86 19.51
CA THR A 287 41.31 28.27 19.93
C THR A 287 39.90 28.86 19.99
N THR A 288 39.48 29.10 21.23
CA THR A 288 38.31 29.80 21.74
C THR A 288 38.26 31.29 21.41
N THR A 289 37.06 31.81 21.15
CA THR A 289 36.68 33.17 21.55
C THR A 289 35.21 33.19 21.97
N ALA A 290 34.96 33.51 23.25
CA ALA A 290 33.64 33.74 23.80
C ALA A 290 33.28 35.23 23.66
N ARG A 291 32.01 35.53 23.34
CA ARG A 291 31.41 36.85 23.56
C ARG A 291 29.95 36.68 24.01
N VAL A 292 29.68 37.18 25.20
CA VAL A 292 28.35 37.42 25.79
C VAL A 292 27.89 38.82 25.33
N THR A 293 26.57 39.02 25.09
CA THR A 293 25.63 39.86 25.88
C THR A 293 24.34 40.20 25.09
N THR A 294 23.18 39.91 25.71
CA THR A 294 21.84 40.58 25.75
C THR A 294 20.96 40.84 24.51
N THR A 295 19.77 40.20 24.57
CA THR A 295 18.37 40.70 24.43
C THR A 295 17.93 41.52 23.21
N SER A 296 17.03 40.95 22.39
CA SER A 296 15.62 41.40 22.22
C SER A 296 14.90 40.62 21.11
N SER A 297 13.60 40.43 21.32
CA SER A 297 12.63 39.78 20.45
C SER A 297 12.39 40.51 19.13
N THR A 298 12.39 39.78 18.01
CA THR A 298 11.63 40.14 16.80
C THR A 298 11.39 38.94 15.88
N THR A 299 10.13 38.77 15.52
CA THR A 299 9.55 37.88 14.52
C THR A 299 10.23 38.07 13.17
N THR A 300 10.66 36.98 12.49
CA THR A 300 11.19 37.08 11.12
C THR A 300 10.54 36.05 10.21
N THR A 301 9.68 36.57 9.33
CA THR A 301 9.13 35.98 8.12
C THR A 301 10.28 35.77 7.12
N GLY A 302 10.63 34.52 6.83
CA GLY A 302 11.60 34.15 5.79
C GLY A 302 10.91 33.61 4.55
N GLY A 303 10.55 34.49 3.61
CA GLY A 303 10.10 34.10 2.28
C GLY A 303 11.31 33.86 1.37
N THR A 304 11.50 32.62 0.91
CA THR A 304 12.41 32.30 -0.20
C THR A 304 11.75 32.69 -1.51
N THR A 305 12.09 33.87 -2.01
CA THR A 305 11.78 34.35 -3.36
C THR A 305 12.58 33.57 -4.39
N GLY A 306 11.92 32.72 -5.18
CA GLY A 306 12.49 32.18 -6.43
C GLY A 306 11.99 30.82 -6.90
N ILE A 307 11.34 30.03 -6.04
CA ILE A 307 10.82 28.71 -6.43
C ILE A 307 9.31 28.79 -6.40
N SER A 308 8.66 28.61 -7.55
CA SER A 308 7.22 28.41 -7.63
C SER A 308 6.92 26.91 -7.53
N ALA A 309 5.87 26.54 -6.80
CA ALA A 309 5.40 25.16 -6.74
C ALA A 309 4.91 24.74 -8.14
N PRO A 310 5.24 23.53 -8.61
CA PRO A 310 4.68 23.03 -9.87
C PRO A 310 3.16 22.92 -9.78
N LEU A 311 2.47 22.79 -10.92
CA LEU A 311 1.05 22.44 -10.91
C LEU A 311 0.85 21.18 -10.04
N TRP A 312 -0.14 21.22 -9.15
CA TRP A 312 -0.42 20.23 -8.09
C TRP A 312 0.58 20.15 -6.93
N GLY A 313 1.59 21.03 -6.88
CA GLY A 313 2.48 21.17 -5.72
C GLY A 313 1.84 21.96 -4.58
N GLN A 314 2.32 21.72 -3.34
CA GLN A 314 1.90 22.51 -2.18
C GLN A 314 2.38 23.96 -2.32
N CYS A 315 1.45 24.89 -2.15
CA CYS A 315 1.68 26.33 -2.28
C CYS A 315 1.24 27.11 -1.02
N GLY A 316 0.87 26.42 0.06
CA GLY A 316 0.41 27.07 1.27
C GLY A 316 -0.05 26.10 2.34
N GLY A 317 -0.48 26.66 3.47
CA GLY A 317 -0.90 25.91 4.65
C GLY A 317 -0.22 26.40 5.93
N LEU A 318 -0.89 26.26 7.07
CA LEU A 318 -0.35 26.62 8.38
C LEU A 318 0.94 25.82 8.66
N GLY A 319 2.05 26.52 8.84
CA GLY A 319 3.38 25.93 9.04
C GLY A 319 4.16 25.64 7.76
N TRP A 320 3.60 25.89 6.56
CA TRP A 320 4.32 25.73 5.29
C TRP A 320 5.39 26.81 5.12
N THR A 321 6.63 26.39 4.87
CA THR A 321 7.79 27.26 4.62
C THR A 321 8.30 27.18 3.18
N GLY A 322 7.59 26.47 2.30
CA GLY A 322 7.96 26.30 0.89
C GLY A 322 7.36 27.38 -0.03
N PRO A 323 7.39 27.15 -1.36
CA PRO A 323 6.81 28.05 -2.35
C PRO A 323 5.38 28.46 -2.03
N THR A 324 5.06 29.75 -2.15
CA THR A 324 3.67 30.25 -2.02
C THR A 324 3.03 30.62 -3.35
N ASN A 325 3.83 30.64 -4.42
CA ASN A 325 3.38 30.91 -5.78
C ASN A 325 3.37 29.62 -6.61
N CYS A 326 2.45 29.55 -7.56
CA CYS A 326 2.35 28.44 -8.50
C CYS A 326 3.07 28.75 -9.80
N ALA A 327 3.83 27.79 -10.32
CA ALA A 327 4.50 27.88 -11.62
C ALA A 327 3.48 27.88 -12.76
N SER A 328 2.33 27.25 -12.53
CA SER A 328 1.13 27.27 -13.37
C SER A 328 -0.10 27.09 -12.49
N GLY A 329 -1.21 27.72 -12.86
CA GLY A 329 -2.46 27.66 -12.10
C GLY A 329 -2.52 28.64 -10.92
N LYS A 330 -3.45 28.39 -9.99
CA LYS A 330 -3.66 29.20 -8.78
C LYS A 330 -3.46 28.37 -7.52
N CYS A 331 -2.93 29.00 -6.48
CA CYS A 331 -2.84 28.37 -5.18
C CYS A 331 -4.23 28.32 -4.53
N VAL A 332 -4.83 27.13 -4.47
CA VAL A 332 -6.16 26.91 -3.91
C VAL A 332 -6.02 26.31 -2.52
N SER A 333 -6.57 26.99 -1.51
CA SER A 333 -6.63 26.46 -0.14
C SER A 333 -7.60 25.29 -0.09
N THR A 334 -7.10 24.11 0.29
CA THR A 334 -7.93 22.92 0.54
C THR A 334 -8.37 22.87 2.00
N ASN A 335 -7.48 23.25 2.91
CA ASN A 335 -7.77 23.43 4.34
C ASN A 335 -6.73 24.36 4.99
N VAL A 336 -6.88 24.65 6.28
CA VAL A 336 -5.99 25.59 7.00
C VAL A 336 -4.51 25.17 7.00
N TYR A 337 -4.20 23.88 6.85
CA TYR A 337 -2.83 23.33 6.85
C TYR A 337 -2.29 23.07 5.44
N TYR A 338 -3.11 23.20 4.38
CA TYR A 338 -2.69 22.82 3.03
C TYR A 338 -3.41 23.61 1.93
N SER A 339 -2.61 24.20 1.05
CA SER A 339 -3.03 24.79 -0.22
C SER A 339 -2.23 24.17 -1.37
N GLN A 340 -2.85 23.98 -2.53
CA GLN A 340 -2.23 23.31 -3.69
C GLN A 340 -2.38 24.15 -4.96
N CYS A 341 -1.38 24.11 -5.84
CA CYS A 341 -1.50 24.66 -7.18
C CYS A 341 -2.49 23.86 -8.02
N GLN A 342 -3.57 24.48 -8.48
CA GLN A 342 -4.58 23.86 -9.33
C GLN A 342 -4.71 24.66 -10.65
N PRO A 343 -5.11 24.02 -11.78
CA PRO A 343 -5.23 24.67 -13.08
C PRO A 343 -6.02 25.97 -13.08
#